data_AF-A0A4U0NR92-F1
#
_entry.id   AF-A0A4U0NR92-F1
#
_cell.length_a   1.000
_cell.length_b   1.000
_cell.length_c   1.000
_cell.angle_alpha   90.00
_cell.angle_beta   90.00
_cell.angle_gamma   90.00
#
_symmetry.space_group_name_H-M   'P 1'
#
loop_
_entity.id
_entity.type
_entity.pdbx_description
1 polymer ?
#
loop_
_entity_poly.entity_id
_entity_poly.type
_entity_poly.pdbx_seq_one_letter_code
_entity_poly.pdbx_strand_id
1 'polypeptide(L)'
;MAKRLIVCCDGTWNLADQPSKTNVTKVALSVRPQAAGVEQRVYYHSGVGTSRWERLRGGAFGAGLSGNIMDAYRFLIDAYEPGDVLYLFGFSRGAFTARSLAGLVRNCGILRRENADRIKEAWALYRDRIEKPTGTASTLFRRAYAHETGIHFIGVWDTVGSLGIPDAGPRWLRPVVSRANRRWEFHDTGLSSWVKGAFHALAIDEQRTPFRPTLWHQRAADADSGQELKQVWFSGVHTDVGGGYKETGLSDITLLWMVHQARRYGLEFDAEVLSETGPRHMTADRSIDFRVLPDSLGMVHDSHTGLYRLDAPWHRPIGQAADKQGRLDGCEYLSQSAKERHDKDTSYRPPELDRYLDQGPVRLEEPVPVPATSAQLPPTSTDRTAAA
;
A
#
# COMPACT_ATOMS: atom_id res chain seq x y z
N MET A 1 2.05 -21.73 -17.79
CA MET A 1 3.26 -21.31 -17.05
C MET A 1 2.82 -20.42 -15.91
N ALA A 2 3.52 -20.44 -14.77
CA ALA A 2 3.21 -19.54 -13.67
C ALA A 2 3.38 -18.07 -14.09
N LYS A 3 2.45 -17.21 -13.66
CA LYS A 3 2.39 -15.78 -13.94
C LYS A 3 2.57 -14.98 -12.66
N ARG A 4 2.89 -13.70 -12.78
CA ARG A 4 2.82 -12.74 -11.68
C ARG A 4 1.51 -11.96 -11.83
N LEU A 5 0.64 -12.03 -10.82
CA LEU A 5 -0.60 -11.25 -10.78
C LEU A 5 -0.40 -10.05 -9.85
N ILE A 6 -0.60 -8.86 -10.39
CA ILE A 6 -0.38 -7.59 -9.70
C ILE A 6 -1.73 -6.89 -9.53
N VAL A 7 -2.18 -6.74 -8.29
CA VAL A 7 -3.44 -6.07 -7.95
C VAL A 7 -3.10 -4.69 -7.38
N CYS A 8 -3.45 -3.65 -8.12
CA CYS A 8 -3.24 -2.25 -7.75
C CYS A 8 -4.57 -1.61 -7.34
N CYS A 9 -4.77 -1.39 -6.04
CA CYS A 9 -5.98 -0.80 -5.48
C CYS A 9 -5.73 0.65 -5.12
N ASP A 10 -6.31 1.58 -5.87
CA ASP A 10 -6.10 3.00 -5.62
C ASP A 10 -7.12 3.61 -4.64
N GLY A 11 -6.78 4.76 -4.08
CA GLY A 11 -7.64 5.50 -3.15
C GLY A 11 -8.92 6.03 -3.82
N THR A 12 -10.04 5.92 -3.10
CA THR A 12 -11.43 6.30 -3.45
C THR A 12 -11.66 7.81 -3.67
N TRP A 13 -10.59 8.61 -3.79
CA TRP A 13 -10.64 10.07 -4.02
C TRP A 13 -9.84 10.51 -5.25
N ASN A 14 -9.32 9.57 -6.05
CA ASN A 14 -8.18 9.86 -6.92
C ASN A 14 -8.51 10.29 -8.36
N LEU A 15 -9.78 10.37 -8.77
CA LEU A 15 -10.09 10.38 -10.21
C LEU A 15 -10.99 11.52 -10.73
N ALA A 16 -11.09 12.65 -10.01
CA ALA A 16 -11.77 13.82 -10.59
C ALA A 16 -11.06 15.17 -10.35
N ASP A 17 -10.31 15.34 -9.26
CA ASP A 17 -9.74 16.64 -8.89
C ASP A 17 -8.23 16.58 -8.52
N GLN A 18 -7.52 15.45 -8.75
CA GLN A 18 -6.08 15.36 -8.47
C GLN A 18 -5.24 15.82 -9.68
N PRO A 19 -4.31 16.77 -9.50
CA PRO A 19 -3.49 17.29 -10.60
C PRO A 19 -2.47 16.26 -11.14
N SER A 20 -2.17 15.20 -10.38
CA SER A 20 -1.15 14.20 -10.73
C SER A 20 -1.59 12.77 -10.40
N LYS A 21 -0.87 11.79 -10.97
CA LYS A 21 -1.05 10.36 -10.70
C LYS A 21 -0.52 9.96 -9.32
N THR A 22 -1.23 9.04 -8.67
CA THR A 22 -0.79 8.40 -7.42
C THR A 22 0.34 7.41 -7.66
N ASN A 23 1.04 7.01 -6.59
CA ASN A 23 2.09 6.01 -6.67
C ASN A 23 1.56 4.63 -7.08
N VAL A 24 0.32 4.29 -6.71
CA VAL A 24 -0.35 3.05 -7.18
C VAL A 24 -0.54 3.07 -8.68
N THR A 25 -0.98 4.21 -9.23
CA THR A 25 -1.13 4.39 -10.69
C THR A 25 0.23 4.31 -11.38
N LYS A 26 1.25 4.99 -10.85
CA LYS A 26 2.62 4.94 -11.38
C LYS A 26 3.19 3.51 -11.37
N VAL A 27 2.92 2.72 -10.32
CA VAL A 27 3.26 1.28 -10.28
C VAL A 27 2.53 0.51 -11.40
N ALA A 28 1.21 0.65 -11.51
CA ALA A 28 0.43 -0.06 -12.52
C ALA A 28 0.90 0.23 -13.96
N LEU A 29 1.31 1.47 -14.23
CA LEU A 29 1.81 1.91 -15.54
C LEU A 29 3.28 1.54 -15.80
N SER A 30 4.05 1.24 -14.76
CA SER A 30 5.49 0.93 -14.88
C SER A 30 5.81 -0.56 -14.83
N VAL A 31 4.90 -1.44 -14.43
CA VAL A 31 5.15 -2.89 -14.48
C VAL A 31 5.31 -3.34 -15.93
N ARG A 32 6.40 -4.08 -16.23
CA ARG A 32 6.61 -4.65 -17.56
C ARG A 32 5.59 -5.78 -17.82
N PRO A 33 5.00 -5.91 -19.03
CA PRO A 33 4.06 -7.01 -19.30
C PRO A 33 4.68 -8.41 -19.18
N GLN A 34 6.00 -8.53 -19.39
CA GLN A 34 6.75 -9.76 -19.28
C GLN A 34 8.14 -9.50 -18.69
N ALA A 35 8.67 -10.52 -18.01
CA ALA A 35 9.92 -10.46 -17.27
C ALA A 35 10.57 -11.85 -17.25
N ALA A 36 11.72 -12.00 -17.91
CA ALA A 36 12.38 -13.29 -18.12
C ALA A 36 11.44 -14.41 -18.63
N GLY A 37 10.53 -14.07 -19.57
CA GLY A 37 9.54 -15.01 -20.12
C GLY A 37 8.33 -15.30 -19.21
N VAL A 38 8.26 -14.70 -18.03
CA VAL A 38 7.10 -14.78 -17.12
C VAL A 38 6.18 -13.59 -17.36
N GLU A 39 4.90 -13.86 -17.61
CA GLU A 39 3.87 -12.83 -17.73
C GLU A 39 3.68 -12.09 -16.39
N GLN A 40 3.61 -10.76 -16.42
CA GLN A 40 3.22 -9.93 -15.28
C GLN A 40 1.92 -9.20 -15.62
N ARG A 41 0.81 -9.74 -15.10
CA ARG A 41 -0.54 -9.26 -15.40
C ARG A 41 -1.02 -8.29 -14.33
N VAL A 42 -1.25 -7.05 -14.73
CA VAL A 42 -1.74 -5.98 -13.86
C VAL A 42 -3.26 -5.89 -13.91
N TYR A 43 -3.88 -5.84 -12.75
CA TYR A 43 -5.25 -5.39 -12.54
C TYR A 43 -5.20 -4.09 -11.74
N TYR A 44 -5.75 -3.02 -12.31
CA TYR A 44 -5.87 -1.73 -11.65
C TYR A 44 -7.32 -1.45 -11.31
N HIS A 45 -7.57 -1.16 -10.04
CA HIS A 45 -8.89 -0.78 -9.55
C HIS A 45 -8.87 0.70 -9.16
N SER A 46 -9.60 1.51 -9.93
CA SER A 46 -9.93 2.89 -9.57
C SER A 46 -10.90 2.85 -8.39
N GLY A 47 -10.50 3.33 -7.22
CA GLY A 47 -11.41 3.32 -6.06
C GLY A 47 -12.74 4.03 -6.38
N VAL A 48 -13.86 3.51 -5.88
CA VAL A 48 -15.22 4.08 -5.95
C VAL A 48 -15.31 5.64 -5.94
N GLY A 49 -16.14 6.21 -6.82
CA GLY A 49 -16.72 7.55 -6.66
C GLY A 49 -16.28 8.64 -7.65
N THR A 50 -16.61 8.50 -8.93
CA THR A 50 -16.47 9.56 -9.95
C THR A 50 -17.62 10.59 -9.93
N SER A 51 -18.62 10.44 -9.06
CA SER A 51 -19.73 11.39 -8.93
C SER A 51 -19.58 12.28 -7.68
N ARG A 52 -19.56 13.59 -7.86
CA ARG A 52 -19.38 14.60 -6.78
C ARG A 52 -20.49 14.54 -5.71
N TRP A 53 -21.65 13.95 -6.03
CA TRP A 53 -22.88 13.99 -5.24
C TRP A 53 -23.17 12.74 -4.39
N GLU A 54 -22.62 11.57 -4.72
CA GLU A 54 -22.75 10.37 -3.87
C GLU A 54 -21.84 10.43 -2.62
N ARG A 55 -20.90 11.38 -2.62
CA ARG A 55 -19.85 11.61 -1.61
C ARG A 55 -20.32 12.03 -0.22
N LEU A 56 -21.60 12.36 -0.04
CA LEU A 56 -22.12 12.92 1.22
C LEU A 56 -22.97 11.96 2.04
N ARG A 57 -23.27 10.75 1.55
CA ARG A 57 -24.09 9.76 2.29
C ARG A 57 -23.20 8.69 2.91
N GLY A 58 -22.93 8.82 4.22
CA GLY A 58 -22.10 7.92 5.03
C GLY A 58 -22.42 6.41 5.00
N GLY A 59 -23.55 5.99 4.41
CA GLY A 59 -23.92 4.57 4.23
C GLY A 59 -23.39 3.91 2.95
N ALA A 60 -23.16 4.66 1.87
CA ALA A 60 -22.69 4.11 0.58
C ALA A 60 -21.17 3.81 0.59
N PHE A 61 -20.41 4.47 1.47
CA PHE A 61 -18.96 4.36 1.55
C PHE A 61 -18.45 2.98 2.01
N GLY A 62 -19.10 2.37 3.02
CA GLY A 62 -18.73 1.04 3.50
C GLY A 62 -19.10 -0.07 2.50
N ALA A 63 -20.25 0.08 1.82
CA ALA A 63 -20.67 -0.83 0.75
C ALA A 63 -19.71 -0.77 -0.46
N GLY A 64 -19.28 0.43 -0.87
CA GLY A 64 -18.30 0.61 -1.94
C GLY A 64 -16.95 -0.06 -1.66
N LEU A 65 -16.43 0.05 -0.43
CA LEU A 65 -15.17 -0.59 -0.05
C LEU A 65 -15.24 -2.13 -0.11
N SER A 66 -16.36 -2.71 0.34
CA SER A 66 -16.59 -4.16 0.18
C SER A 66 -16.69 -4.57 -1.30
N GLY A 67 -17.29 -3.73 -2.13
CA GLY A 67 -17.35 -3.90 -3.59
C GLY A 67 -15.94 -4.01 -4.18
N ASN A 68 -15.07 -3.04 -3.90
CA ASN A 68 -13.70 -3.02 -4.41
C ASN A 68 -12.90 -4.28 -4.04
N ILE A 69 -13.04 -4.76 -2.79
CA ILE A 69 -12.36 -5.98 -2.33
C ILE A 69 -12.90 -7.19 -3.10
N MET A 70 -14.21 -7.29 -3.25
CA MET A 70 -14.84 -8.38 -4.01
C MET A 70 -14.48 -8.32 -5.50
N ASP A 71 -14.35 -7.14 -6.11
CA ASP A 71 -13.95 -7.00 -7.52
C ASP A 71 -12.50 -7.42 -7.74
N ALA A 72 -11.59 -6.99 -6.86
CA ALA A 72 -10.22 -7.48 -6.90
C ALA A 72 -10.13 -8.99 -6.65
N TYR A 73 -10.98 -9.55 -5.79
CA TYR A 73 -11.06 -10.99 -5.56
C TYR A 73 -11.63 -11.74 -6.78
N ARG A 74 -12.62 -11.19 -7.49
CA ARG A 74 -13.12 -11.72 -8.78
C ARG A 74 -12.01 -11.80 -9.80
N PHE A 75 -11.22 -10.73 -9.96
CA PHE A 75 -10.05 -10.77 -10.83
C PHE A 75 -9.11 -11.92 -10.48
N LEU A 76 -8.83 -12.15 -9.20
CA LEU A 76 -8.00 -13.28 -8.78
C LEU A 76 -8.63 -14.62 -9.15
N ILE A 77 -9.94 -14.80 -8.94
CA ILE A 77 -10.66 -16.03 -9.30
C ILE A 77 -10.55 -16.29 -10.82
N ASP A 78 -10.71 -15.25 -11.62
CA ASP A 78 -10.69 -15.36 -13.08
C ASP A 78 -9.28 -15.59 -13.62
N ALA A 79 -8.25 -14.95 -13.05
CA ALA A 79 -6.90 -14.94 -13.58
C ALA A 79 -5.95 -15.99 -12.98
N TYR A 80 -6.18 -16.41 -11.73
CA TYR A 80 -5.26 -17.27 -11.00
C TYR A 80 -5.23 -18.70 -11.52
N GLU A 81 -4.02 -19.21 -11.66
CA GLU A 81 -3.71 -20.61 -11.87
C GLU A 81 -2.72 -21.10 -10.81
N PRO A 82 -2.77 -22.37 -10.40
CA PRO A 82 -1.82 -22.93 -9.45
C PRO A 82 -0.36 -22.65 -9.85
N GLY A 83 0.40 -22.04 -8.93
CA GLY A 83 1.79 -21.62 -9.16
C GLY A 83 1.96 -20.14 -9.48
N ASP A 84 0.88 -19.42 -9.80
CA ASP A 84 0.95 -17.95 -9.96
C ASP A 84 1.36 -17.26 -8.65
N VAL A 85 2.02 -16.11 -8.78
CA VAL A 85 2.61 -15.33 -7.69
C VAL A 85 1.85 -14.01 -7.53
N LEU A 86 1.46 -13.67 -6.30
CA LEU A 86 0.59 -12.52 -6.02
C LEU A 86 1.34 -11.31 -5.46
N TYR A 87 1.14 -10.14 -6.07
CA TYR A 87 1.63 -8.84 -5.63
C TYR A 87 0.44 -7.91 -5.42
N LEU A 88 0.33 -7.32 -4.23
CA LEU A 88 -0.75 -6.40 -3.90
C LEU A 88 -0.19 -5.01 -3.61
N PHE A 89 -0.78 -4.00 -4.22
CA PHE A 89 -0.43 -2.60 -4.00
C PHE A 89 -1.66 -1.80 -3.58
N GLY A 90 -1.49 -0.82 -2.70
CA GLY A 90 -2.56 0.14 -2.47
C GLY A 90 -2.18 1.37 -1.68
N PHE A 91 -2.96 2.44 -1.85
CA PHE A 91 -2.77 3.71 -1.14
C PHE A 91 -4.04 4.06 -0.37
N SER A 92 -3.90 4.52 0.88
CA SER A 92 -5.01 5.01 1.71
C SER A 92 -6.07 3.93 1.94
N ARG A 93 -7.31 4.13 1.49
CA ARG A 93 -8.36 3.10 1.48
C ARG A 93 -8.12 1.99 0.44
N GLY A 94 -7.36 2.28 -0.62
CA GLY A 94 -6.83 1.27 -1.52
C GLY A 94 -5.86 0.33 -0.81
N ALA A 95 -5.05 0.85 0.13
CA ALA A 95 -4.21 0.03 1.00
C ALA A 95 -5.06 -0.86 1.93
N PHE A 96 -6.16 -0.34 2.49
CA PHE A 96 -7.14 -1.16 3.20
C PHE A 96 -7.69 -2.28 2.32
N THR A 97 -8.01 -1.98 1.06
CA THR A 97 -8.51 -2.96 0.08
C THR A 97 -7.49 -4.06 -0.17
N ALA A 98 -6.23 -3.71 -0.46
CA ALA A 98 -5.14 -4.66 -0.68
C ALA A 98 -4.88 -5.55 0.55
N ARG A 99 -4.84 -4.95 1.75
CA ARG A 99 -4.67 -5.69 3.02
C ARG A 99 -5.84 -6.63 3.30
N SER A 100 -7.06 -6.17 3.06
CA SER A 100 -8.27 -6.98 3.26
C SER A 100 -8.35 -8.13 2.26
N LEU A 101 -7.95 -7.90 1.01
CA LEU A 101 -7.83 -8.93 0.00
C LEU A 101 -6.84 -10.03 0.41
N ALA A 102 -5.67 -9.65 0.96
CA ALA A 102 -4.72 -10.62 1.52
C ALA A 102 -5.34 -11.43 2.67
N GLY A 103 -6.11 -10.78 3.55
CA GLY A 103 -6.86 -11.45 4.62
C GLY A 103 -7.92 -12.42 4.10
N LEU A 104 -8.66 -12.01 3.05
CA LEU A 104 -9.67 -12.83 2.39
C LEU A 104 -9.04 -14.06 1.73
N VAL A 105 -7.94 -13.90 1.00
CA VAL A 105 -7.18 -15.01 0.40
C VAL A 105 -6.66 -15.96 1.49
N ARG A 106 -6.14 -15.43 2.61
CA ARG A 106 -5.72 -16.27 3.74
C ARG A 106 -6.87 -17.07 4.34
N ASN A 107 -8.05 -16.45 4.49
CA ASN A 107 -9.18 -17.10 5.13
C ASN A 107 -9.84 -18.13 4.20
N CYS A 108 -10.04 -17.77 2.93
CA CYS A 108 -10.91 -18.51 2.00
C CYS A 108 -10.18 -19.11 0.81
N GLY A 109 -8.87 -18.87 0.64
CA GLY A 109 -8.12 -19.23 -0.57
C GLY A 109 -8.55 -18.37 -1.75
N ILE A 110 -8.11 -18.71 -2.96
CA ILE A 110 -8.70 -18.16 -4.20
C ILE A 110 -9.70 -19.20 -4.72
N LEU A 111 -10.98 -18.85 -4.78
CA LEU A 111 -12.00 -19.77 -5.30
C LEU A 111 -11.62 -20.28 -6.69
N ARG A 112 -11.82 -21.57 -6.93
CA ARG A 112 -11.71 -22.13 -8.27
C ARG A 112 -12.83 -21.55 -9.14
N ARG A 113 -12.59 -21.40 -10.45
CA ARG A 113 -13.53 -20.75 -11.37
C ARG A 113 -14.93 -21.36 -11.33
N GLU A 114 -15.03 -22.67 -11.18
CA GLU A 114 -16.30 -23.40 -11.05
C GLU A 114 -17.08 -23.10 -9.75
N ASN A 115 -16.44 -22.49 -8.75
CA ASN A 115 -17.04 -22.08 -7.48
C ASN A 115 -17.11 -20.55 -7.33
N ALA A 116 -16.99 -19.79 -8.42
CA ALA A 116 -16.98 -18.32 -8.39
C ALA A 116 -18.29 -17.71 -7.84
N ASP A 117 -19.40 -18.44 -7.92
CA ASP A 117 -20.69 -18.08 -7.34
C ASP A 117 -20.66 -17.98 -5.80
N ARG A 118 -19.68 -18.65 -5.16
CA ARG A 118 -19.50 -18.67 -3.70
C ARG A 118 -18.77 -17.45 -3.13
N ILE A 119 -18.48 -16.43 -3.93
CA ILE A 119 -17.83 -15.19 -3.46
C ILE A 119 -18.54 -14.59 -2.23
N LYS A 120 -19.88 -14.61 -2.20
CA LYS A 120 -20.64 -14.06 -1.08
C LYS A 120 -20.43 -14.87 0.21
N GLU A 121 -20.29 -16.20 0.09
CA GLU A 121 -19.98 -17.08 1.21
C GLU A 121 -18.56 -16.86 1.71
N ALA A 122 -17.57 -16.79 0.82
CA ALA A 122 -16.19 -16.47 1.16
C ALA A 122 -16.09 -15.10 1.87
N TRP A 123 -16.79 -14.10 1.35
CA TRP A 123 -16.85 -12.78 1.98
C TRP A 123 -17.50 -12.83 3.36
N ALA A 124 -18.63 -13.54 3.52
CA ALA A 124 -19.27 -13.70 4.82
C ALA A 124 -18.34 -14.40 5.83
N LEU A 125 -17.63 -15.44 5.40
CA LEU A 125 -16.67 -16.18 6.22
C LEU A 125 -15.49 -15.31 6.65
N TYR A 126 -14.95 -14.48 5.74
CA TYR A 126 -13.92 -13.48 6.08
C TYR A 126 -14.43 -12.38 7.01
N ARG A 127 -15.70 -12.01 6.88
CA ARG A 127 -16.33 -10.99 7.71
C ARG A 127 -16.73 -11.50 9.09
N ASP A 128 -16.78 -12.81 9.29
CA ASP A 128 -16.98 -13.40 10.60
C ASP A 128 -15.73 -13.14 11.47
N ARG A 129 -15.93 -12.50 12.63
CA ARG A 129 -14.85 -12.16 13.57
C ARG A 129 -14.57 -13.30 14.56
N ILE A 130 -15.40 -14.33 14.58
CA ILE A 130 -15.21 -15.51 15.44
C ILE A 130 -14.31 -16.52 14.72
N GLU A 131 -14.59 -16.77 13.44
CA GLU A 131 -13.84 -17.75 12.66
C GLU A 131 -12.47 -17.20 12.27
N LYS A 132 -11.42 -17.88 12.73
CA LYS A 132 -10.03 -17.53 12.38
C LYS A 132 -9.63 -18.21 11.08
N PRO A 133 -8.63 -17.70 10.35
CA PRO A 133 -8.08 -18.36 9.15
C PRO A 133 -7.59 -19.79 9.36
N THR A 134 -7.20 -20.13 10.59
CA THR A 134 -6.79 -21.48 11.00
C THR A 134 -7.94 -22.31 11.59
N GLY A 135 -9.16 -21.79 11.60
CA GLY A 135 -10.35 -22.46 12.09
C GLY A 135 -10.84 -23.55 11.12
N THR A 136 -11.73 -24.41 11.62
CA THR A 136 -12.22 -25.57 10.88
C THR A 136 -13.04 -25.15 9.67
N ALA A 137 -13.90 -24.13 9.78
CA ALA A 137 -14.74 -23.71 8.66
C ALA A 137 -13.89 -23.12 7.53
N SER A 138 -12.96 -22.23 7.85
CA SER A 138 -12.01 -21.65 6.88
C SER A 138 -11.14 -22.73 6.21
N THR A 139 -10.65 -23.69 6.97
CA THR A 139 -9.82 -24.78 6.43
C THR A 139 -10.62 -25.69 5.51
N LEU A 140 -11.83 -26.10 5.89
CA LEU A 140 -12.69 -26.93 5.06
C LEU A 140 -13.14 -26.19 3.80
N PHE A 141 -13.49 -24.91 3.93
CA PHE A 141 -13.89 -24.07 2.80
C PHE A 141 -12.78 -23.97 1.75
N ARG A 142 -11.54 -23.71 2.18
CA ARG A 142 -10.37 -23.67 1.28
C ARG A 142 -10.18 -24.96 0.54
N ARG A 143 -10.14 -26.09 1.26
CA ARG A 143 -9.96 -27.42 0.66
C ARG A 143 -11.08 -27.76 -0.31
N ALA A 144 -12.32 -27.43 0.04
CA ALA A 144 -13.49 -27.79 -0.74
C ALA A 144 -13.66 -26.95 -2.00
N TYR A 145 -13.27 -25.67 -2.02
CA TYR A 145 -13.67 -24.74 -3.08
C TYR A 145 -12.55 -23.89 -3.70
N ALA A 146 -11.36 -23.85 -3.10
CA ALA A 146 -10.33 -22.88 -3.46
C ALA A 146 -8.95 -23.50 -3.73
N HIS A 147 -8.07 -22.69 -4.32
CA HIS A 147 -6.64 -22.90 -4.32
C HIS A 147 -6.02 -22.18 -3.12
N GLU A 148 -5.17 -22.90 -2.36
CA GLU A 148 -4.40 -22.31 -1.28
C GLU A 148 -3.10 -21.72 -1.83
N THR A 149 -2.88 -20.43 -1.62
CA THR A 149 -1.67 -19.73 -2.10
C THR A 149 -1.31 -18.57 -1.19
N GLY A 150 -0.01 -18.31 -1.06
CA GLY A 150 0.52 -17.19 -0.29
C GLY A 150 0.48 -15.87 -1.07
N ILE A 151 0.63 -14.77 -0.33
CA ILE A 151 0.86 -13.46 -0.92
C ILE A 151 2.36 -13.21 -0.94
N HIS A 152 2.93 -13.01 -2.14
CA HIS A 152 4.37 -12.86 -2.28
C HIS A 152 4.85 -11.49 -1.79
N PHE A 153 4.07 -10.44 -2.08
CA PHE A 153 4.42 -9.07 -1.75
C PHE A 153 3.17 -8.23 -1.50
N ILE A 154 3.19 -7.41 -0.44
CA ILE A 154 2.22 -6.33 -0.24
C ILE A 154 2.96 -5.02 -0.02
N GLY A 155 2.72 -4.05 -0.91
CA GLY A 155 3.25 -2.70 -0.82
C GLY A 155 2.14 -1.67 -0.63
N VAL A 156 2.15 -0.95 0.48
CA VAL A 156 1.11 0.04 0.77
C VAL A 156 1.64 1.41 1.14
N TRP A 157 0.91 2.44 0.72
CA TRP A 157 1.13 3.81 1.16
C TRP A 157 0.03 4.22 2.14
N ASP A 158 0.46 4.67 3.31
CA ASP A 158 -0.30 5.35 4.34
C ASP A 158 -1.71 4.78 4.58
N THR A 159 -1.79 3.49 4.92
CA THR A 159 -3.04 2.81 5.23
C THR A 159 -3.82 3.55 6.32
N VAL A 160 -5.08 3.90 6.05
CA VAL A 160 -6.01 4.47 7.03
C VAL A 160 -7.12 3.47 7.34
N GLY A 161 -7.32 3.15 8.63
CA GLY A 161 -8.25 2.11 9.09
C GLY A 161 -9.59 2.63 9.57
N SER A 162 -9.71 3.93 9.83
CA SER A 162 -11.01 4.55 9.99
C SER A 162 -11.60 4.79 8.60
N LEU A 163 -12.81 4.27 8.35
CA LEU A 163 -13.63 4.80 7.27
C LEU A 163 -13.72 6.29 7.56
N GLY A 164 -12.95 7.11 6.83
CA GLY A 164 -12.82 8.55 6.99
C GLY A 164 -14.11 9.32 6.69
N ILE A 165 -15.25 8.84 7.17
CA ILE A 165 -16.42 9.65 7.48
C ILE A 165 -15.91 10.63 8.53
N PRO A 166 -15.82 11.93 8.20
CA PRO A 166 -15.44 12.92 9.18
C PRO A 166 -16.39 12.78 10.38
N ASP A 167 -15.83 12.81 11.58
CA ASP A 167 -16.58 13.10 12.82
C ASP A 167 -17.12 14.55 12.83
N ALA A 168 -17.16 15.22 11.67
CA ALA A 168 -17.65 16.57 11.44
C ALA A 168 -19.19 16.67 11.44
N GLY A 169 -19.90 15.59 11.81
CA GLY A 169 -21.28 15.71 12.25
C GLY A 169 -21.33 16.37 13.63
N PRO A 170 -22.42 17.07 13.99
CA PRO A 170 -22.56 17.64 15.32
C PRO A 170 -22.31 16.57 16.39
N ARG A 171 -21.60 16.93 17.48
CA ARG A 171 -21.03 16.03 18.51
C ARG A 171 -21.95 14.89 18.97
N TRP A 172 -23.27 15.09 18.93
CA TRP A 172 -24.29 14.10 19.29
C TRP A 172 -24.45 12.93 18.29
N LEU A 173 -23.96 13.02 17.04
CA LEU A 173 -23.97 11.94 16.04
C LEU A 173 -22.73 11.03 16.09
N ARG A 174 -21.64 11.46 16.74
CA ARG A 174 -20.39 10.67 16.92
C ARG A 174 -20.61 9.25 17.45
N PRO A 175 -21.49 8.97 18.44
CA PRO A 175 -21.73 7.59 18.88
C PRO A 175 -22.38 6.70 17.82
N VAL A 176 -23.19 7.26 16.91
CA VAL A 176 -23.84 6.49 15.83
C VAL A 176 -22.85 6.21 14.70
N VAL A 177 -22.08 7.23 14.30
CA VAL A 177 -21.04 7.11 13.26
C VAL A 177 -19.92 6.16 13.70
N SER A 178 -19.46 6.26 14.95
CA SER A 178 -18.44 5.36 15.51
C SER A 178 -18.92 3.91 15.59
N ARG A 179 -20.19 3.65 15.94
CA ARG A 179 -20.77 2.30 15.96
C ARG A 179 -20.89 1.70 14.55
N ALA A 180 -21.22 2.51 13.54
CA ALA A 180 -21.23 2.09 12.15
C ALA A 180 -19.81 1.77 11.65
N ASN A 181 -18.83 2.64 11.97
CA ASN A 181 -17.42 2.45 11.61
C ASN A 181 -16.79 1.21 12.25
N ARG A 182 -17.18 0.83 13.47
CA ARG A 182 -16.65 -0.34 14.18
C ARG A 182 -16.87 -1.67 13.43
N ARG A 183 -17.90 -1.74 12.57
CA ARG A 183 -18.16 -2.89 11.70
C ARG A 183 -17.16 -2.98 10.54
N TRP A 184 -16.45 -1.90 10.23
CA TRP A 184 -15.57 -1.77 9.07
C TRP A 184 -14.11 -1.49 9.43
N GLU A 185 -13.80 -1.36 10.72
CA GLU A 185 -12.44 -1.50 11.24
C GLU A 185 -11.83 -2.83 10.79
N PHE A 186 -10.51 -2.83 10.57
CA PHE A 186 -9.74 -4.00 10.16
C PHE A 186 -10.13 -5.25 10.96
N HIS A 187 -10.27 -6.37 10.25
CA HIS A 187 -10.50 -7.67 10.88
C HIS A 187 -9.36 -8.07 11.81
N ASP A 188 -8.13 -7.73 11.41
CA ASP A 188 -6.91 -7.93 12.17
C ASP A 188 -5.86 -6.92 11.68
N THR A 189 -5.16 -6.25 12.59
CA THR A 189 -3.97 -5.44 12.26
C THR A 189 -2.70 -6.30 12.23
N GLY A 190 -2.78 -7.55 12.68
CA GLY A 190 -1.73 -8.55 12.54
C GLY A 190 -1.44 -8.86 11.08
N LEU A 191 -0.15 -8.91 10.74
CA LEU A 191 0.29 -9.33 9.42
C LEU A 191 -0.03 -10.83 9.24
N SER A 192 -0.67 -11.17 8.11
CA SER A 192 -1.00 -12.54 7.79
C SER A 192 0.27 -13.37 7.61
N SER A 193 0.33 -14.55 8.23
CA SER A 193 1.42 -15.52 8.06
C SER A 193 1.57 -16.08 6.63
N TRP A 194 0.61 -15.79 5.74
CA TRP A 194 0.69 -16.14 4.32
C TRP A 194 1.38 -15.06 3.48
N VAL A 195 1.74 -13.92 4.06
CA VAL A 195 2.46 -12.84 3.37
C VAL A 195 3.95 -13.09 3.52
N LYS A 196 4.71 -13.09 2.42
CA LYS A 196 6.17 -13.23 2.46
C LYS A 196 6.88 -11.90 2.77
N GLY A 197 6.49 -10.82 2.09
CA GLY A 197 7.01 -9.47 2.32
C GLY A 197 5.92 -8.42 2.40
N ALA A 198 5.97 -7.57 3.42
CA ALA A 198 5.04 -6.47 3.66
C ALA A 198 5.79 -5.15 3.87
N PHE A 199 5.45 -4.15 3.07
CA PHE A 199 6.14 -2.86 3.03
C PHE A 199 5.12 -1.73 3.11
N HIS A 200 5.28 -0.84 4.08
CA HIS A 200 4.35 0.25 4.35
C HIS A 200 5.10 1.58 4.42
N ALA A 201 4.85 2.48 3.46
CA ALA A 201 5.32 3.87 3.52
C ALA A 201 4.33 4.73 4.31
N LEU A 202 4.78 5.44 5.33
CA LEU A 202 3.97 6.20 6.28
C LEU A 202 4.31 7.69 6.24
N ALA A 203 3.29 8.54 6.33
CA ALA A 203 3.46 9.99 6.40
C ALA A 203 3.77 10.46 7.83
N ILE A 204 4.82 11.27 8.01
CA ILE A 204 5.18 11.89 9.30
C ILE A 204 4.27 13.07 9.62
N ASP A 205 3.99 13.93 8.63
CA ASP A 205 3.43 15.27 8.88
C ASP A 205 1.89 15.30 8.80
N GLU A 206 1.24 14.16 8.58
CA GLU A 206 -0.21 14.09 8.50
C GLU A 206 -0.88 14.16 9.88
N GLN A 207 -1.61 15.26 10.11
CA GLN A 207 -2.16 15.64 11.42
C GLN A 207 -3.67 15.42 11.56
N ARG A 208 -4.39 15.07 10.49
CA ARG A 208 -5.84 14.89 10.54
C ARG A 208 -6.17 13.60 11.28
N THR A 209 -6.93 13.71 12.36
CA THR A 209 -7.36 12.57 13.17
C THR A 209 -8.03 11.43 12.36
N PRO A 210 -8.90 11.69 11.36
CA PRO A 210 -9.47 10.62 10.53
C PRO A 210 -8.45 9.85 9.68
N PHE A 211 -7.25 10.42 9.48
CA PHE A 211 -6.15 9.83 8.73
C PHE A 211 -5.13 9.15 9.66
N ARG A 212 -5.55 8.70 10.84
CA ARG A 212 -4.69 7.86 11.71
C ARG A 212 -4.19 6.63 10.93
N PRO A 213 -2.88 6.39 10.88
CA PRO A 213 -2.34 5.25 10.16
C PRO A 213 -2.71 3.96 10.90
N THR A 214 -2.97 2.91 10.14
CA THR A 214 -3.10 1.55 10.68
C THR A 214 -1.80 0.81 10.44
N LEU A 215 -1.01 0.68 11.50
CA LEU A 215 0.23 -0.09 11.45
C LEU A 215 -0.05 -1.59 11.39
N TRP A 216 0.89 -2.34 10.84
CA TRP A 216 0.98 -3.79 10.98
C TRP A 216 1.68 -4.18 12.27
N HIS A 217 1.30 -5.36 12.77
CA HIS A 217 1.96 -6.03 13.88
C HIS A 217 2.45 -7.39 13.39
N GLN A 218 3.75 -7.68 13.55
CA GLN A 218 4.35 -8.94 13.14
C GLN A 218 4.54 -9.88 14.33
N ARG A 219 4.12 -11.14 14.18
CA ARG A 219 4.38 -12.14 15.21
C ARG A 219 5.83 -12.62 15.11
N ALA A 220 6.49 -12.77 16.26
CA ALA A 220 7.89 -13.25 16.32
C ALA A 220 8.12 -14.54 15.52
N ALA A 221 7.23 -15.53 15.65
CA ALA A 221 7.33 -16.78 14.90
C ALA A 221 7.26 -16.62 13.38
N ASP A 222 6.53 -15.62 12.87
CA ASP A 222 6.47 -15.35 11.43
C ASP A 222 7.77 -14.67 10.98
N ALA A 223 8.33 -13.75 11.78
CA ALA A 223 9.63 -13.14 11.51
C ALA A 223 10.75 -14.20 11.45
N ASP A 224 10.79 -15.13 12.41
CA ASP A 224 11.76 -16.23 12.45
C ASP A 224 11.64 -17.18 11.24
N SER A 225 10.45 -17.23 10.63
CA SER A 225 10.19 -18.01 9.40
C SER A 225 10.61 -17.29 8.11
N GLY A 226 11.18 -16.08 8.22
CA GLY A 226 11.66 -15.27 7.10
C GLY A 226 10.61 -14.34 6.49
N GLN A 227 9.50 -14.07 7.18
CA GLN A 227 8.57 -13.01 6.79
C GLN A 227 9.22 -11.64 7.01
N GLU A 228 9.24 -10.81 5.97
CA GLU A 228 9.77 -9.45 6.07
C GLU A 228 8.65 -8.44 6.29
N LEU A 229 8.79 -7.58 7.30
CA LEU A 229 7.95 -6.41 7.52
C LEU A 229 8.84 -5.16 7.61
N LYS A 230 8.54 -4.13 6.83
CA LYS A 230 9.11 -2.79 6.99
C LYS A 230 8.02 -1.73 6.96
N GLN A 231 7.92 -0.96 8.04
CA GLN A 231 7.05 0.22 8.12
C GLN A 231 7.94 1.47 8.19
N VAL A 232 8.05 2.21 7.09
CA VAL A 232 9.03 3.28 6.93
C VAL A 232 8.35 4.63 6.93
N TRP A 233 8.82 5.53 7.78
CA TRP A 233 8.32 6.88 7.95
C TRP A 233 9.03 7.87 7.00
N PHE A 234 8.24 8.60 6.23
CA PHE A 234 8.67 9.57 5.23
C PHE A 234 8.10 10.96 5.54
N SER A 235 8.86 12.00 5.21
CA SER A 235 8.41 13.38 5.30
C SER A 235 7.25 13.67 4.36
N GLY A 236 6.38 14.57 4.79
CA GLY A 236 5.17 14.99 4.10
C GLY A 236 3.89 14.45 4.72
N VAL A 237 2.76 14.97 4.24
CA VAL A 237 1.40 14.52 4.61
C VAL A 237 0.97 13.29 3.79
N HIS A 238 -0.26 12.80 4.02
CA HIS A 238 -0.81 11.59 3.40
C HIS A 238 -0.58 11.50 1.88
N THR A 239 -0.81 12.59 1.16
CA THR A 239 -0.67 12.67 -0.31
C THR A 239 0.78 12.93 -0.75
N ASP A 240 1.63 13.52 0.11
CA ASP A 240 3.07 13.63 -0.16
C ASP A 240 3.74 12.25 -0.13
N VAL A 241 3.18 11.28 0.59
CA VAL A 241 3.63 9.89 0.59
C VAL A 241 2.93 9.06 -0.49
N GLY A 242 1.60 9.17 -0.63
CA GLY A 242 0.86 8.34 -1.59
C GLY A 242 0.88 8.80 -3.05
N GLY A 243 1.25 10.05 -3.30
CA GLY A 243 1.12 10.71 -4.60
C GLY A 243 -0.28 11.25 -4.85
N GLY A 244 -0.37 12.22 -5.76
CA GLY A 244 -1.61 12.90 -6.15
C GLY A 244 -1.51 14.43 -6.21
N TYR A 245 -0.50 15.02 -5.54
CA TYR A 245 -0.16 16.44 -5.68
C TYR A 245 0.64 16.74 -6.93
N LYS A 246 0.62 18.02 -7.36
CA LYS A 246 1.39 18.50 -8.52
C LYS A 246 2.89 18.37 -8.26
N GLU A 247 3.32 18.72 -7.05
CA GLU A 247 4.71 18.61 -6.60
C GLU A 247 4.96 17.20 -6.08
N THR A 248 5.60 16.38 -6.91
CA THR A 248 5.72 14.93 -6.68
C THR A 248 6.98 14.52 -5.94
N GLY A 249 7.91 15.45 -5.64
CA GLY A 249 9.25 15.11 -5.18
C GLY A 249 9.30 14.20 -3.95
N LEU A 250 8.45 14.44 -2.97
CA LEU A 250 8.32 13.56 -1.81
C LEU A 250 7.69 12.21 -2.15
N SER A 251 6.62 12.22 -2.95
CA SER A 251 5.91 11.00 -3.33
C SER A 251 6.76 10.10 -4.22
N ASP A 252 7.64 10.68 -5.04
CA ASP A 252 8.56 9.97 -5.92
C ASP A 252 9.64 9.23 -5.14
N ILE A 253 10.11 9.77 -4.00
CA ILE A 253 11.00 9.04 -3.08
C ILE A 253 10.34 7.75 -2.59
N THR A 254 9.10 7.85 -2.11
CA THR A 254 8.40 6.68 -1.56
C THR A 254 7.97 5.69 -2.65
N LEU A 255 7.73 6.16 -3.88
CA LEU A 255 7.52 5.33 -5.06
C LEU A 255 8.76 4.51 -5.36
N LEU A 256 9.93 5.15 -5.48
CA LEU A 256 11.19 4.46 -5.76
C LEU A 256 11.54 3.48 -4.66
N TRP A 257 11.29 3.84 -3.39
CA TRP A 257 11.43 2.91 -2.27
C TRP A 257 10.57 1.67 -2.46
N MET A 258 9.26 1.82 -2.71
CA MET A 258 8.35 0.69 -2.89
C MET A 258 8.73 -0.18 -4.10
N VAL A 259 9.08 0.45 -5.22
CA VAL A 259 9.53 -0.25 -6.45
C VAL A 259 10.78 -1.07 -6.16
N HIS A 260 11.74 -0.53 -5.40
CA HIS A 260 12.94 -1.28 -5.02
C HIS A 260 12.60 -2.51 -4.18
N GLN A 261 11.70 -2.38 -3.20
CA GLN A 261 11.24 -3.54 -2.42
C GLN A 261 10.56 -4.58 -3.33
N ALA A 262 9.70 -4.16 -4.25
CA ALA A 262 9.03 -5.08 -5.17
C ALA A 262 10.02 -5.78 -6.13
N ARG A 263 11.08 -5.09 -6.57
CA ARG A 263 12.18 -5.67 -7.37
C ARG A 263 12.95 -6.75 -6.61
N ARG A 264 13.21 -6.56 -5.31
CA ARG A 264 13.81 -7.60 -4.44
C ARG A 264 12.96 -8.87 -4.39
N TYR A 265 11.65 -8.74 -4.63
CA TYR A 265 10.67 -9.82 -4.72
C TYR A 265 10.37 -10.24 -6.18
N GLY A 266 11.24 -9.89 -7.13
CA GLY A 266 11.19 -10.38 -8.51
C GLY A 266 10.19 -9.69 -9.43
N LEU A 267 9.55 -8.59 -9.01
CA LEU A 267 8.70 -7.80 -9.91
C LEU A 267 9.56 -6.86 -10.77
N GLU A 268 9.41 -6.94 -12.08
CA GLU A 268 10.15 -6.06 -13.00
C GLU A 268 9.32 -4.86 -13.46
N PHE A 269 10.01 -3.72 -13.53
CA PHE A 269 9.44 -2.44 -13.92
C PHE A 269 10.23 -1.86 -15.09
N ASP A 270 9.55 -1.07 -15.92
CA ASP A 270 10.11 -0.27 -16.97
C ASP A 270 10.91 0.89 -16.37
N ALA A 271 12.23 0.82 -16.50
CA ALA A 271 13.14 1.80 -15.93
C ALA A 271 13.03 3.17 -16.63
N GLU A 272 12.64 3.21 -17.91
CA GLU A 272 12.47 4.46 -18.64
C GLU A 272 11.24 5.23 -18.13
N VAL A 273 10.17 4.51 -17.81
CA VAL A 273 8.94 5.06 -17.21
C VAL A 273 9.20 5.65 -15.82
N LEU A 274 10.10 5.03 -15.05
CA LEU A 274 10.46 5.46 -13.70
C LEU A 274 11.65 6.43 -13.67
N SER A 275 11.98 7.04 -14.81
CA SER A 275 13.10 7.98 -14.93
C SER A 275 12.66 9.43 -14.85
N GLU A 276 13.64 10.32 -14.65
CA GLU A 276 13.44 11.77 -14.72
C GLU A 276 13.03 12.25 -16.11
N THR A 277 13.46 11.55 -17.16
CA THR A 277 13.14 11.91 -18.55
C THR A 277 11.75 11.43 -18.97
N GLY A 278 11.24 10.38 -18.32
CA GLY A 278 10.09 9.62 -18.81
C GLY A 278 10.39 8.90 -20.13
N PRO A 279 9.39 8.24 -20.76
CA PRO A 279 9.57 7.57 -22.03
C PRO A 279 9.83 8.55 -23.17
N ARG A 280 10.85 8.27 -23.99
CA ARG A 280 11.23 9.10 -25.15
C ARG A 280 10.17 9.13 -26.25
N HIS A 281 9.37 8.07 -26.36
CA HIS A 281 8.31 7.93 -27.36
C HIS A 281 7.00 7.57 -26.67
N MET A 282 5.97 8.37 -26.90
CA MET A 282 4.60 8.02 -26.51
C MET A 282 4.01 7.08 -27.56
N THR A 283 3.48 5.95 -27.11
CA THR A 283 2.73 5.03 -27.98
C THR A 283 1.24 5.17 -27.71
N ALA A 284 0.40 4.95 -28.73
CA ALA A 284 -1.05 5.13 -28.61
C ALA A 284 -1.69 4.23 -27.53
N ASP A 285 -1.04 3.11 -27.19
CA ASP A 285 -1.43 2.15 -26.16
C ASP A 285 -0.85 2.45 -24.77
N ARG A 286 0.06 3.44 -24.63
CA ARG A 286 0.66 3.84 -23.35
C ARG A 286 0.68 5.36 -23.17
N SER A 287 -0.37 5.89 -22.54
CA SER A 287 -0.38 7.28 -22.07
C SER A 287 0.32 7.39 -20.72
N ILE A 288 1.65 7.55 -20.76
CA ILE A 288 2.49 7.82 -19.59
C ILE A 288 2.82 9.30 -19.60
N ASP A 289 2.23 10.05 -18.67
CA ASP A 289 2.28 11.51 -18.58
C ASP A 289 2.89 11.99 -17.25
N PHE A 290 3.68 11.14 -16.59
CA PHE A 290 4.37 11.49 -15.34
C PHE A 290 5.89 11.35 -15.48
N ARG A 291 6.61 12.05 -14.61
CA ARG A 291 8.05 11.92 -14.41
C ARG A 291 8.31 11.59 -12.95
N VAL A 292 9.44 10.95 -12.67
CA VAL A 292 9.86 10.60 -11.30
C VAL A 292 11.06 11.48 -10.96
N LEU A 293 10.84 12.45 -10.06
CA LEU A 293 11.81 13.49 -9.71
C LEU A 293 11.94 13.56 -8.17
N PRO A 294 12.59 12.58 -7.53
CA PRO A 294 12.67 12.51 -6.08
C PRO A 294 13.41 13.72 -5.49
N ASP A 295 12.83 14.38 -4.50
CA ASP A 295 13.43 15.54 -3.84
C ASP A 295 13.14 15.52 -2.33
N SER A 296 14.19 15.28 -1.53
CA SER A 296 14.08 15.20 -0.07
C SER A 296 13.88 16.56 0.58
N LEU A 297 14.11 17.67 -0.12
CA LEU A 297 13.86 19.04 0.34
C LEU A 297 12.66 19.68 -0.37
N GLY A 298 11.91 18.90 -1.17
CA GLY A 298 10.72 19.37 -1.87
C GLY A 298 9.60 19.82 -0.94
N MET A 299 8.63 20.55 -1.47
CA MET A 299 7.53 21.14 -0.69
C MET A 299 6.78 20.13 0.18
N VAL A 300 6.62 20.46 1.47
CA VAL A 300 5.67 19.81 2.38
C VAL A 300 4.33 20.52 2.28
N HIS A 301 3.26 19.78 2.04
CA HIS A 301 1.92 20.36 2.05
C HIS A 301 1.32 20.37 3.46
N ASP A 302 0.48 21.36 3.76
CA ASP A 302 -0.37 21.36 4.96
C ASP A 302 -1.73 20.72 4.64
N SER A 303 -2.01 19.55 5.22
CA SER A 303 -3.30 18.89 5.10
C SER A 303 -4.30 19.31 6.18
N HIS A 304 -3.85 20.00 7.24
CA HIS A 304 -4.66 20.43 8.38
C HIS A 304 -5.28 21.82 8.12
N THR A 305 -6.12 21.88 7.08
CA THR A 305 -6.75 23.11 6.59
C THR A 305 -8.27 23.09 6.72
N GLY A 306 -8.91 24.26 6.61
CA GLY A 306 -10.38 24.40 6.63
C GLY A 306 -11.01 23.83 7.90
N LEU A 307 -12.02 22.95 7.73
CA LEU A 307 -12.76 22.32 8.84
C LEU A 307 -11.88 21.44 9.74
N TYR A 308 -10.74 20.92 9.24
CA TYR A 308 -9.85 20.12 10.08
C TYR A 308 -9.18 20.94 11.19
N ARG A 309 -9.05 22.26 11.02
CA ARG A 309 -8.50 23.16 12.06
C ARG A 309 -9.39 23.30 13.31
N LEU A 310 -10.61 22.76 13.28
CA LEU A 310 -11.50 22.74 14.44
C LEU A 310 -11.08 21.69 15.48
N ASP A 311 -10.34 20.66 15.05
CA ASP A 311 -9.73 19.68 15.95
C ASP A 311 -8.26 20.04 16.19
N ALA A 312 -7.72 19.61 17.34
CA ALA A 312 -6.30 19.75 17.60
C ALA A 312 -5.47 18.87 16.64
N PRO A 313 -4.31 19.35 16.16
CA PRO A 313 -3.44 18.54 15.31
C PRO A 313 -3.01 17.28 16.07
N TRP A 314 -3.13 16.13 15.42
CA TRP A 314 -2.71 14.85 15.99
C TRP A 314 -1.39 14.42 15.36
N HIS A 315 -0.30 14.58 16.09
CA HIS A 315 1.01 14.15 15.61
C HIS A 315 1.15 12.62 15.76
N ARG A 316 1.73 11.99 14.73
CA ARG A 316 1.80 10.54 14.58
C ARG A 316 2.97 9.93 15.35
N PRO A 317 2.74 9.05 16.32
CA PRO A 317 3.82 8.37 17.03
C PRO A 317 4.68 7.51 16.09
N ILE A 318 5.99 7.64 16.22
CA ILE A 318 7.00 6.91 15.44
C ILE A 318 7.75 5.96 16.37
N GLY A 319 7.88 4.69 15.97
CA GLY A 319 8.68 3.68 16.69
C GLY A 319 8.03 3.16 17.98
N GLN A 320 6.71 3.28 18.09
CA GLN A 320 5.94 2.96 19.30
C GLN A 320 4.95 1.79 19.11
N ALA A 321 4.86 1.20 17.92
CA ALA A 321 3.99 0.06 17.68
C ALA A 321 4.48 -1.18 18.44
N ALA A 322 3.64 -1.63 19.38
CA ALA A 322 3.92 -2.75 20.25
C ALA A 322 2.76 -3.75 20.30
N ASP A 323 3.10 -5.01 20.57
CA ASP A 323 2.14 -6.07 20.83
C ASP A 323 1.40 -5.85 22.15
N LYS A 324 0.44 -6.73 22.45
CA LYS A 324 -0.34 -6.66 23.71
C LYS A 324 0.50 -6.84 24.97
N GLN A 325 1.75 -7.30 24.83
CA GLN A 325 2.72 -7.50 25.89
C GLN A 325 3.71 -6.32 25.99
N GLY A 326 3.54 -5.29 25.16
CA GLY A 326 4.40 -4.10 25.13
C GLY A 326 5.72 -4.28 24.40
N ARG A 327 5.91 -5.38 23.65
CA ARG A 327 7.12 -5.61 22.84
C ARG A 327 6.95 -4.95 21.49
N LEU A 328 7.96 -4.20 21.05
CA LEU A 328 7.95 -3.55 19.74
C LEU A 328 7.90 -4.61 18.63
N ASP A 329 6.83 -4.57 17.84
CA ASP A 329 6.53 -5.56 16.80
C ASP A 329 6.10 -4.92 15.47
N GLY A 330 6.14 -3.59 15.39
CA GLY A 330 5.82 -2.85 14.17
C GLY A 330 6.93 -2.81 13.13
N CYS A 331 8.17 -3.21 13.45
CA CYS A 331 9.30 -3.14 12.51
C CYS A 331 9.39 -1.76 11.81
N GLU A 332 9.35 -0.71 12.64
CA GLU A 332 9.34 0.69 12.19
C GLU A 332 10.75 1.21 11.92
N TYR A 333 10.89 2.02 10.86
CA TYR A 333 12.12 2.66 10.42
C TYR A 333 11.85 4.11 10.01
N LEU A 334 12.86 4.97 10.15
CA LEU A 334 12.86 6.31 9.56
C LEU A 334 13.58 6.27 8.20
N SER A 335 12.98 6.88 7.17
CA SER A 335 13.67 7.00 5.89
C SER A 335 14.89 7.92 5.98
N GLN A 336 15.98 7.56 5.30
CA GLN A 336 17.16 8.43 5.17
C GLN A 336 16.78 9.83 4.64
N SER A 337 15.86 9.92 3.67
CA SER A 337 15.38 11.20 3.13
C SER A 337 14.70 12.09 4.18
N ALA A 338 13.94 11.51 5.11
CA ALA A 338 13.30 12.27 6.17
C ALA A 338 14.32 12.77 7.20
N LYS A 339 15.32 11.93 7.51
CA LYS A 339 16.45 12.34 8.34
C LYS A 339 17.25 13.48 7.67
N GLU A 340 17.57 13.35 6.39
CA GLU A 340 18.29 14.38 5.64
C GLU A 340 17.56 15.72 5.65
N ARG A 341 16.23 15.71 5.49
CA ARG A 341 15.42 16.93 5.63
C ARG A 341 15.55 17.53 7.01
N HIS A 342 15.35 16.74 8.06
CA HIS A 342 15.45 17.21 9.44
C HIS A 342 16.81 17.83 9.75
N ASP A 343 17.89 17.20 9.27
CA ASP A 343 19.25 17.67 9.46
C ASP A 343 19.55 18.97 8.68
N LYS A 344 19.05 19.11 7.45
CA LYS A 344 19.38 20.22 6.53
C LYS A 344 18.42 21.42 6.61
N ASP A 345 17.15 21.18 6.88
CA ASP A 345 16.12 22.20 7.04
C ASP A 345 15.85 22.42 8.54
N THR A 346 16.35 23.53 9.07
CA THR A 346 16.19 23.88 10.49
C THR A 346 14.75 24.22 10.87
N SER A 347 13.87 24.49 9.90
CA SER A 347 12.46 24.77 10.12
C SER A 347 11.60 23.50 10.22
N TYR A 348 12.09 22.37 9.71
CA TYR A 348 11.38 21.10 9.74
C TYR A 348 11.58 20.38 11.08
N ARG A 349 10.71 20.65 12.06
CA ARG A 349 10.74 20.06 13.42
C ARG A 349 9.40 19.41 13.82
N PRO A 350 9.02 18.27 13.21
CA PRO A 350 7.83 17.53 13.61
C PRO A 350 8.02 16.94 15.03
N PRO A 351 7.11 17.18 15.99
CA PRO A 351 7.34 16.81 17.40
C PRO A 351 7.59 15.32 17.65
N GLU A 352 6.91 14.45 16.91
CA GLU A 352 7.06 12.99 17.06
C GLU A 352 8.34 12.48 16.39
N LEU A 353 8.83 13.17 15.35
CA LEU A 353 10.11 12.88 14.75
C LEU A 353 11.25 13.29 15.68
N ASP A 354 11.21 14.51 16.24
CA ASP A 354 12.18 14.97 17.23
C ASP A 354 12.25 13.99 18.40
N ARG A 355 11.09 13.59 18.93
CA ARG A 355 11.05 12.61 20.03
C ARG A 355 11.65 11.26 19.65
N TYR A 356 11.38 10.76 18.44
CA TYR A 356 11.94 9.50 17.98
C TYR A 356 13.47 9.56 17.83
N LEU A 357 13.99 10.69 17.33
CA LEU A 357 15.43 10.93 17.19
C LEU A 357 16.14 11.07 18.55
N ASP A 358 15.46 11.64 19.55
CA ASP A 358 16.00 11.83 20.91
C ASP A 358 16.02 10.53 21.75
N GLN A 359 15.23 9.52 21.39
CA GLN A 359 15.03 8.29 22.18
C GLN A 359 16.14 7.24 22.06
N GLY A 360 17.18 7.48 21.24
CA GLY A 360 18.36 6.60 21.14
C GLY A 360 18.65 6.15 19.70
N PRO A 361 19.17 4.92 19.49
CA PRO A 361 19.59 4.48 18.16
C PRO A 361 18.40 4.38 17.20
N VAL A 362 18.46 5.20 16.15
CA VAL A 362 17.43 5.32 15.11
C VAL A 362 17.58 4.18 14.11
N ARG A 363 16.48 3.48 13.83
CA ARG A 363 16.43 2.49 12.74
C ARG A 363 16.25 3.23 11.42
N LEU A 364 17.33 3.42 10.68
CA LEU A 364 17.29 4.07 9.38
C LEU A 364 17.03 3.04 8.27
N GLU A 365 16.14 3.39 7.35
CA GLU A 365 16.02 2.70 6.06
C GLU A 365 16.90 3.42 5.04
N GLU A 366 17.79 2.65 4.43
CA GLU A 366 18.76 3.16 3.46
C GLU A 366 18.08 3.82 2.24
N PRO A 367 18.71 4.86 1.67
CA PRO A 367 18.17 5.51 0.49
C PRO A 367 18.19 4.54 -0.69
N VAL A 368 17.11 4.54 -1.47
CA VAL A 368 17.08 3.80 -2.73
C VAL A 368 17.82 4.60 -3.79
N PRO A 369 18.82 4.00 -4.48
CA PRO A 369 19.48 4.66 -5.59
C PRO A 369 18.45 5.05 -6.65
N VAL A 370 18.46 6.30 -7.08
CA VAL A 370 17.71 6.71 -8.27
C VAL A 370 18.25 5.87 -9.44
N PRO A 371 17.39 5.16 -10.20
CA PRO A 371 17.86 4.40 -11.35
C PRO A 371 18.60 5.36 -12.28
N ALA A 372 19.91 5.15 -12.46
CA ALA A 372 20.66 5.91 -13.44
C ALA A 372 19.95 5.76 -14.80
N THR A 373 19.71 6.87 -15.50
CA THR A 373 19.36 6.85 -16.92
C THR A 373 20.28 5.85 -17.61
N SER A 374 19.74 5.04 -18.53
CA SER A 374 20.40 3.96 -19.26
C SER A 374 21.70 4.32 -20.03
N ALA A 375 22.23 5.52 -19.82
CA ALA A 375 23.52 5.99 -20.31
C ALA A 375 24.74 5.58 -19.44
N GLN A 376 24.55 4.95 -18.26
CA GLN A 376 25.67 4.60 -17.37
C GLN A 376 25.68 3.15 -16.83
N LEU A 377 24.87 2.25 -17.39
CA LEU A 377 25.10 0.83 -17.12
C LEU A 377 26.31 0.38 -17.94
N PRO A 378 27.42 -0.11 -17.32
CA PRO A 378 28.46 -0.77 -18.08
C PRO A 378 27.82 -1.94 -18.85
N PRO A 379 28.21 -2.20 -20.11
CA PRO A 379 27.67 -3.31 -20.86
C PRO A 379 27.85 -4.58 -20.05
N THR A 380 26.75 -5.31 -19.83
CA THR A 380 26.78 -6.65 -19.25
C THR A 380 27.75 -7.48 -20.08
N SER A 381 28.89 -7.83 -19.50
CA SER A 381 29.91 -8.64 -20.15
C SER A 381 29.41 -10.08 -20.27
N THR A 382 28.62 -10.34 -21.31
CA THR A 382 28.37 -11.67 -21.82
C THR A 382 28.90 -11.70 -23.24
N ASP A 383 30.21 -11.89 -23.37
CA ASP A 383 30.82 -12.64 -24.46
C ASP A 383 32.29 -12.90 -24.14
N ARG A 384 32.56 -14.07 -23.58
CA ARG A 384 33.77 -14.84 -23.91
C ARG A 384 33.33 -16.23 -24.32
N THR A 385 32.87 -16.31 -25.55
CA THR A 385 32.97 -17.52 -26.36
C THR A 385 34.42 -17.97 -26.44
N ALA A 386 34.60 -19.26 -26.16
CA ALA A 386 35.57 -20.19 -26.73
C ALA A 386 36.66 -19.62 -27.66
N ALA A 387 37.92 -19.81 -27.28
CA ALA A 387 39.00 -20.18 -28.18
C ALA A 387 40.18 -20.77 -27.38
N ALA A 388 40.75 -21.85 -27.94
CA ALA A 388 41.82 -22.74 -27.46
C ALA A 388 41.44 -23.74 -26.36
#